data_AF-A0AA97CYS4-F1
#
_entry.id   AF-A0AA97CYS4-F1
#
_cell.length_a   1.000
_cell.length_b   1.000
_cell.length_c   1.000
_cell.angle_alpha   90.00
_cell.angle_beta   90.00
_cell.angle_gamma   90.00
#
_symmetry.space_group_name_H-M   'P 1'
#
loop_
_entity.id
_entity.type
_entity.pdbx_description
1 polymer ?
#
loop_
_entity_poly.entity_id
_entity_poly.type
_entity_poly.pdbx_seq_one_letter_code
_entity_poly.pdbx_strand_id
1 'polypeptide(L)'
;MFEHEKFNQYSFEEIPLDRDIYLMDEKFLTEYEQMMTNYLDDPQNNEYVPVGYVSFVAARKVLANSVELSWYANVSDRFHEISIILTKENFVFCVGCWEYDEKPIVFVNGDWLNSLYARSFSVFAMVDAIGVKQYLDEDKLTTEMLKSLRDRIDALASDYPSISFISFADSLLLKSNWSVGAHDNEVSYSYAPELFIKLSAQISTIYQECLGLPTYSVITQGQNSYYDDNLLHISESKNHISLNSLGIPFAQLMDIEHTARANIRSKEHLPAEVYMDSQYYNSLSFNFEFDKRKQPKASYATKMVSKDCEYYFNSADVIMKNLRIEC
;
A
#
# COMPACT_ATOMS: atom_id res chain seq x y z
N MET A 1 -17.16 7.57 32.76
CA MET A 1 -16.69 6.89 31.52
C MET A 1 -15.28 6.38 31.77
N PHE A 2 -15.11 5.06 31.83
CA PHE A 2 -13.91 4.30 32.21
C PHE A 2 -13.32 4.70 33.58
N GLU A 3 -14.14 4.68 34.64
CA GLU A 3 -13.75 5.16 35.98
C GLU A 3 -13.03 4.12 36.84
N HIS A 4 -13.02 2.84 36.43
CA HIS A 4 -12.29 1.79 37.15
C HIS A 4 -10.78 2.11 37.13
N GLU A 5 -10.10 2.01 38.28
CA GLU A 5 -8.70 2.45 38.46
C GLU A 5 -7.68 1.74 37.56
N LYS A 6 -8.06 0.56 37.07
CA LYS A 6 -7.26 -0.28 36.17
C LYS A 6 -7.32 0.16 34.70
N PHE A 7 -8.21 1.08 34.34
CA PHE A 7 -8.22 1.66 33.00
C PHE A 7 -7.10 2.68 32.85
N ASN A 8 -6.41 2.61 31.72
CA ASN A 8 -5.47 3.62 31.27
C ASN A 8 -6.17 4.44 30.20
N GLN A 9 -6.53 5.67 30.53
CA GLN A 9 -7.11 6.61 29.58
C GLN A 9 -5.97 7.39 28.91
N TYR A 10 -6.05 7.52 27.60
CA TYR A 10 -5.07 8.26 26.82
C TYR A 10 -5.75 9.42 26.11
N SER A 11 -5.19 10.63 26.23
CA SER A 11 -5.60 11.74 25.36
C SER A 11 -5.18 11.44 23.91
N PHE A 12 -5.69 12.24 22.97
CA PHE A 12 -5.31 12.16 21.56
C PHE A 12 -3.78 12.22 21.35
N GLU A 13 -3.10 13.08 22.12
CA GLU A 13 -1.65 13.28 22.04
C GLU A 13 -0.85 12.17 22.73
N GLU A 14 -1.51 11.38 23.57
CA GLU A 14 -0.92 10.32 24.39
C GLU A 14 -1.24 8.91 23.87
N ILE A 15 -1.85 8.81 22.68
CA ILE A 15 -2.11 7.52 22.03
C ILE A 15 -0.79 6.73 21.96
N PRO A 16 -0.74 5.49 22.50
CA PRO A 16 0.49 4.71 22.55
C PRO A 16 1.08 4.44 21.17
N LEU A 17 2.34 4.83 20.97
CA LEU A 17 3.06 4.66 19.72
C LEU A 17 3.81 3.32 19.63
N ASP A 18 4.10 2.90 18.39
CA ASP A 18 4.94 1.77 18.01
C ASP A 18 4.59 0.42 18.66
N ARG A 19 3.29 0.22 18.87
CA ARG A 19 2.71 -1.04 19.32
C ARG A 19 1.37 -1.27 18.63
N ASP A 20 0.92 -2.53 18.67
CA ASP A 20 -0.40 -2.87 18.20
C ASP A 20 -1.47 -2.24 19.11
N ILE A 21 -2.42 -1.58 18.48
CA ILE A 21 -3.63 -1.02 19.08
C ILE A 21 -4.83 -1.40 18.20
N TYR A 22 -6.04 -1.19 18.70
CA TYR A 22 -7.27 -1.43 17.97
C TYR A 22 -7.98 -0.13 17.65
N LEU A 23 -8.59 -0.04 16.46
CA LEU A 23 -9.66 0.92 16.20
C LEU A 23 -11.00 0.24 16.40
N MET A 24 -11.93 0.93 17.05
CA MET A 24 -13.30 0.46 17.22
C MET A 24 -14.29 1.60 16.98
N ASP A 25 -15.45 1.25 16.43
CA ASP A 25 -16.56 2.19 16.23
C ASP A 25 -17.08 2.69 17.60
N GLU A 26 -17.29 4.00 17.73
CA GLU A 26 -17.81 4.64 18.94
C GLU A 26 -19.15 4.06 19.42
N LYS A 27 -19.95 3.44 18.53
CA LYS A 27 -21.21 2.79 18.93
C LYS A 27 -21.01 1.67 19.96
N PHE A 28 -19.84 1.05 20.01
CA PHE A 28 -19.51 -0.03 20.94
C PHE A 28 -18.92 0.48 22.27
N LEU A 29 -18.68 1.78 22.42
CA LEU A 29 -17.96 2.35 23.57
C LEU A 29 -18.65 2.01 24.90
N THR A 30 -19.97 2.21 24.98
CA THR A 30 -20.73 1.96 26.22
C THR A 30 -20.80 0.46 26.56
N GLU A 31 -20.98 -0.39 25.55
CA GLU A 31 -21.04 -1.85 25.72
C GLU A 31 -19.68 -2.40 26.19
N TYR A 32 -18.59 -1.92 25.60
CA TYR A 32 -17.23 -2.27 26.01
C TYR A 32 -16.92 -1.81 27.44
N GLU A 33 -17.27 -0.58 27.80
CA GLU A 33 -17.10 -0.08 29.18
C GLU A 33 -17.82 -0.97 30.20
N GLN A 34 -19.07 -1.33 29.92
CA GLN A 34 -19.88 -2.19 30.80
C GLN A 34 -19.29 -3.59 30.92
N MET A 35 -18.93 -4.20 29.79
CA MET A 35 -18.32 -5.53 29.75
C MET A 35 -17.02 -5.56 30.55
N MET A 36 -16.11 -4.62 30.27
CA MET A 36 -14.79 -4.62 30.88
C MET A 36 -14.85 -4.22 32.35
N THR A 37 -15.74 -3.30 32.75
CA THR A 37 -15.95 -2.99 34.18
C THR A 37 -16.47 -4.22 34.94
N ASN A 38 -17.49 -4.91 34.40
CA ASN A 38 -17.98 -6.14 35.00
C ASN A 38 -16.88 -7.20 35.10
N TYR A 39 -16.06 -7.39 34.06
CA TYR A 39 -14.93 -8.30 34.10
C TYR A 39 -13.89 -7.91 35.18
N LEU A 40 -13.56 -6.62 35.30
CA LEU A 40 -12.55 -6.13 36.24
C LEU A 40 -13.00 -6.18 37.71
N ASP A 41 -14.31 -6.08 37.98
CA ASP A 41 -14.89 -6.17 39.33
C ASP A 41 -14.70 -7.56 39.96
N ASP A 42 -14.80 -8.63 39.15
CA ASP A 42 -14.54 -10.01 39.60
C ASP A 42 -14.02 -10.91 38.45
N PRO A 43 -12.72 -10.80 38.08
CA PRO A 43 -12.15 -11.53 36.95
C PRO A 43 -12.15 -13.06 37.10
N GLN A 44 -12.40 -13.57 38.31
CA GLN A 44 -12.45 -15.02 38.57
C GLN A 44 -13.83 -15.59 38.25
N ASN A 45 -14.90 -14.81 38.42
CA ASN A 45 -16.28 -15.25 38.23
C ASN A 45 -16.95 -14.64 37.00
N ASN A 46 -16.42 -13.53 36.47
CA ASN A 46 -16.95 -12.86 35.29
C ASN A 46 -16.12 -13.20 34.05
N GLU A 47 -16.81 -13.58 32.98
CA GLU A 47 -16.20 -13.93 31.71
C GLU A 47 -15.87 -12.68 30.88
N TYR A 48 -14.72 -12.70 30.20
CA TYR A 48 -14.40 -11.71 29.19
C TYR A 48 -15.17 -12.01 27.90
N VAL A 49 -16.01 -11.08 27.47
CA VAL A 49 -16.83 -11.22 26.25
C VAL A 49 -16.36 -10.21 25.21
N PRO A 50 -15.89 -10.63 24.03
CA PRO A 50 -15.51 -9.70 22.97
C PRO A 50 -16.70 -8.83 22.54
N VAL A 51 -16.48 -7.52 22.45
CA VAL A 51 -17.48 -6.54 22.02
C VAL A 51 -17.09 -5.99 20.65
N GLY A 52 -18.04 -6.03 19.71
CA GLY A 52 -17.90 -5.41 18.40
C GLY A 52 -16.78 -5.98 17.53
N TYR A 53 -16.36 -5.17 16.55
CA TYR A 53 -15.28 -5.49 15.62
C TYR A 53 -14.14 -4.49 15.75
N VAL A 54 -12.91 -4.95 15.51
CA VAL A 54 -11.71 -4.13 15.60
C VAL A 54 -10.94 -4.09 14.29
N SER A 55 -10.34 -2.94 14.01
CA SER A 55 -9.27 -2.81 13.01
C SER A 55 -7.92 -2.86 13.69
N PHE A 56 -7.01 -3.69 13.17
CA PHE A 56 -5.65 -3.79 13.69
C PHE A 56 -4.79 -2.64 13.17
N VAL A 57 -4.27 -1.82 14.07
CA VAL A 57 -3.39 -0.70 13.68
C VAL A 57 -2.19 -0.57 14.62
N ALA A 58 -1.21 0.23 14.22
CA ALA A 58 -0.20 0.76 15.12
C ALA A 58 -0.07 2.28 14.90
N ALA A 59 -0.12 3.05 15.99
CA ALA A 59 0.13 4.48 15.90
C ALA A 59 1.63 4.73 15.70
N ARG A 60 1.97 5.53 14.68
CA ARG A 60 3.36 5.83 14.30
C ARG A 60 3.80 7.20 14.75
N LYS A 61 2.93 8.20 14.57
CA LYS A 61 3.28 9.58 14.89
C LYS A 61 2.04 10.41 15.19
N VAL A 62 2.10 11.14 16.30
CA VAL A 62 1.15 12.22 16.60
C VAL A 62 1.61 13.50 15.89
N LEU A 63 0.69 14.09 15.12
CA LEU A 63 0.82 15.39 14.47
C LEU A 63 -0.11 16.40 15.18
N ALA A 64 -0.03 17.67 14.79
CA ALA A 64 -0.78 18.74 15.46
C ALA A 64 -2.31 18.50 15.50
N ASN A 65 -2.89 17.93 14.44
CA ASN A 65 -4.34 17.71 14.31
C ASN A 65 -4.70 16.29 13.83
N SER A 66 -3.73 15.37 13.82
CA SER A 66 -3.92 14.03 13.30
C SER A 66 -2.91 13.04 13.89
N VAL A 67 -3.18 11.74 13.76
CA VAL A 67 -2.24 10.67 14.06
C VAL A 67 -2.04 9.84 12.80
N GLU A 68 -0.78 9.59 12.46
CA GLU A 68 -0.38 8.65 11.42
C GLU A 68 -0.48 7.23 11.99
N LEU A 69 -1.28 6.38 11.34
CA LEU A 69 -1.48 4.99 11.72
C LEU A 69 -1.00 4.06 10.59
N SER A 70 -0.33 2.98 10.97
CA SER A 70 -0.17 1.79 10.12
C SER A 70 -1.39 0.91 10.31
N TRP A 71 -2.25 0.80 9.30
CA TRP A 71 -3.39 -0.10 9.30
C TRP A 71 -3.05 -1.42 8.63
N TYR A 72 -3.34 -2.53 9.32
CA TYR A 72 -3.14 -3.86 8.79
C TYR A 72 -4.45 -4.35 8.17
N ALA A 73 -4.67 -3.98 6.91
CA ALA A 73 -5.87 -4.32 6.16
C ALA A 73 -6.05 -5.83 5.98
N ASN A 74 -4.93 -6.56 5.94
CA ASN A 74 -4.94 -8.01 5.94
C ASN A 74 -3.73 -8.55 6.70
N VAL A 75 -3.97 -9.52 7.58
CA VAL A 75 -2.94 -10.25 8.33
C VAL A 75 -3.14 -11.76 8.25
N SER A 76 -4.18 -12.23 7.54
CA SER A 76 -4.63 -13.62 7.55
C SER A 76 -3.86 -14.46 6.53
N ASP A 77 -3.88 -14.06 5.27
CA ASP A 77 -3.21 -14.77 4.16
C ASP A 77 -1.86 -14.11 3.79
N ARG A 78 -1.78 -12.79 3.92
CA ARG A 78 -0.59 -11.96 3.72
C ARG A 78 -0.55 -10.83 4.75
N PHE A 79 0.61 -10.21 4.92
CA PHE A 79 0.77 -9.02 5.77
C PHE A 79 0.66 -7.76 4.91
N HIS A 80 -0.54 -7.19 4.81
CA HIS A 80 -0.81 -5.98 4.04
C HIS A 80 -1.00 -4.78 4.96
N GLU A 81 0.02 -3.93 4.98
CA GLU A 81 0.06 -2.68 5.75
C GLU A 81 -0.20 -1.46 4.85
N ILE A 82 -0.95 -0.49 5.34
CA ILE A 82 -1.26 0.77 4.67
C ILE A 82 -1.16 1.92 5.66
N SER A 83 -0.56 3.03 5.25
CA SER A 83 -0.58 4.25 6.05
C SER A 83 -1.92 4.99 5.92
N ILE A 84 -2.57 5.25 7.04
CA ILE A 84 -3.82 6.04 7.13
C ILE A 84 -3.66 7.18 8.14
N ILE A 85 -4.53 8.18 8.06
CA ILE A 85 -4.52 9.35 8.94
C ILE A 85 -5.82 9.41 9.75
N LEU A 86 -5.71 9.31 11.07
CA LEU A 86 -6.81 9.59 12.00
C LEU A 86 -6.77 11.07 12.37
N THR A 87 -7.76 11.86 11.94
CA THR A 87 -7.87 13.26 12.33
C THR A 87 -8.45 13.40 13.74
N LYS A 88 -8.08 14.47 14.44
CA LYS A 88 -8.53 14.74 15.81
C LYS A 88 -10.05 14.84 15.94
N GLU A 89 -10.74 15.25 14.88
CA GLU A 89 -12.21 15.32 14.84
C GLU A 89 -12.89 13.94 14.84
N ASN A 90 -12.19 12.90 14.35
CA ASN A 90 -12.71 11.54 14.26
C ASN A 90 -12.26 10.68 15.46
N PHE A 91 -11.41 11.22 16.34
CA PHE A 91 -11.05 10.59 17.60
C PHE A 91 -12.13 10.84 18.64
N VAL A 92 -12.57 9.77 19.30
CA VAL A 92 -13.60 9.84 20.35
C VAL A 92 -12.97 9.59 21.72
N PHE A 93 -12.29 8.45 21.89
CA PHE A 93 -11.68 8.08 23.16
C PHE A 93 -10.56 7.06 22.97
N CYS A 94 -9.58 6.99 23.87
CA CYS A 94 -8.61 5.90 23.88
C CYS A 94 -8.46 5.34 25.29
N VAL A 95 -8.59 4.02 25.41
CA VAL A 95 -8.50 3.29 26.67
C VAL A 95 -7.69 2.02 26.48
N GLY A 96 -6.92 1.63 27.48
CA GLY A 96 -6.31 0.30 27.58
C GLY A 96 -6.40 -0.24 29.00
N CYS A 97 -5.99 -1.49 29.19
CA CYS A 97 -5.86 -2.09 30.51
C CYS A 97 -4.61 -2.98 30.55
N TRP A 98 -3.46 -2.38 30.85
CA TRP A 98 -2.17 -3.08 30.77
C TRP A 98 -2.05 -4.28 31.72
N GLU A 99 -2.74 -4.25 32.86
CA GLU A 99 -2.71 -5.33 33.86
C GLU A 99 -3.29 -6.65 33.33
N TYR A 100 -4.13 -6.58 32.29
CA TYR A 100 -4.80 -7.73 31.68
C TYR A 100 -4.35 -7.96 30.23
N ASP A 101 -3.23 -7.35 29.83
CA ASP A 101 -2.70 -7.39 28.45
C ASP A 101 -3.71 -6.93 27.39
N GLU A 102 -4.67 -6.08 27.80
CA GLU A 102 -5.65 -5.52 26.87
C GLU A 102 -4.97 -4.41 26.06
N LYS A 103 -4.88 -4.65 24.75
CA LYS A 103 -4.30 -3.67 23.82
C LYS A 103 -5.11 -2.37 23.88
N PRO A 104 -4.47 -1.20 23.80
CA PRO A 104 -5.20 0.06 23.73
C PRO A 104 -6.20 0.04 22.57
N ILE A 105 -7.44 0.44 22.86
CA ILE A 105 -8.52 0.62 21.91
C ILE A 105 -8.74 2.12 21.73
N VAL A 106 -8.70 2.56 20.48
CA VAL A 106 -9.07 3.91 20.06
C VAL A 106 -10.47 3.83 19.47
N PHE A 107 -11.43 4.39 20.20
CA PHE A 107 -12.77 4.63 19.69
C PHE A 107 -12.76 5.81 18.74
N VAL A 108 -13.35 5.61 17.57
CA VAL A 108 -13.39 6.58 16.49
C VAL A 108 -14.81 6.74 15.96
N ASN A 109 -15.04 7.85 15.26
CA ASN A 109 -16.30 8.07 14.56
C ASN A 109 -16.58 6.94 13.55
N GLY A 110 -17.80 6.39 13.62
CA GLY A 110 -18.20 5.22 12.83
C GLY A 110 -18.17 5.46 11.31
N ASP A 111 -18.57 6.66 10.84
CA ASP A 111 -18.56 6.97 9.40
C ASP A 111 -17.14 7.03 8.85
N TRP A 112 -16.21 7.61 9.62
CA TRP A 112 -14.79 7.62 9.26
C TRP A 112 -14.24 6.19 9.17
N LEU A 113 -14.51 5.35 10.17
CA LEU A 113 -14.05 3.96 10.19
C LEU A 113 -14.62 3.14 9.03
N ASN A 114 -15.93 3.23 8.80
CA ASN A 114 -16.60 2.57 7.66
C ASN A 114 -16.01 3.03 6.32
N SER A 115 -15.66 4.32 6.21
CA SER A 115 -15.06 4.83 5.00
C SER A 115 -13.69 4.19 4.69
N LEU A 116 -12.91 3.74 5.69
CA LEU A 116 -11.64 3.03 5.43
C LEU A 116 -11.86 1.73 4.66
N TYR A 117 -12.92 0.99 5.01
CA TYR A 117 -13.27 -0.29 4.41
C TYR A 117 -14.02 -0.16 3.08
N ALA A 118 -14.68 0.98 2.86
CA ALA A 118 -15.42 1.27 1.63
C ALA A 118 -14.57 1.96 0.54
N ARG A 119 -13.42 2.53 0.89
CA ARG A 119 -12.56 3.26 -0.06
C ARG A 119 -11.80 2.33 -1.00
N SER A 120 -11.62 2.81 -2.22
CA SER A 120 -10.70 2.24 -3.21
C SER A 120 -9.27 2.71 -2.96
N PHE A 121 -8.35 1.76 -2.92
CA PHE A 121 -6.90 1.97 -2.88
C PHE A 121 -6.31 1.68 -4.25
N SER A 122 -5.02 1.98 -4.46
CA SER A 122 -4.38 1.74 -5.75
C SER A 122 -3.00 1.11 -5.64
N VAL A 123 -2.63 0.35 -6.67
CA VAL A 123 -1.26 -0.07 -6.95
C VAL A 123 -0.80 0.68 -8.19
N PHE A 124 0.45 1.16 -8.15
CA PHE A 124 1.10 1.79 -9.29
C PHE A 124 2.39 1.06 -9.62
N ALA A 125 2.65 0.87 -10.91
CA ALA A 125 3.97 0.52 -11.40
C ALA A 125 4.39 1.45 -12.52
N MET A 126 5.63 1.89 -12.50
CA MET A 126 6.25 2.59 -13.62
C MET A 126 7.31 1.65 -14.20
N VAL A 127 7.20 1.30 -15.48
CA VAL A 127 8.20 0.56 -16.24
C VAL A 127 8.91 1.53 -17.18
N ASP A 128 10.23 1.60 -17.14
CA ASP A 128 11.01 2.59 -17.87
C ASP A 128 12.14 1.90 -18.67
N ALA A 129 12.31 2.28 -19.93
CA ALA A 129 13.32 1.71 -20.81
C ALA A 129 14.69 2.38 -20.63
N ILE A 130 15.74 1.56 -20.54
CA ILE A 130 17.10 2.04 -20.32
C ILE A 130 17.77 2.29 -21.67
N GLY A 131 18.45 3.44 -21.81
CA GLY A 131 19.32 3.70 -22.96
C GLY A 131 18.61 4.31 -24.18
N VAL A 132 17.33 4.69 -24.06
CA VAL A 132 16.52 5.27 -25.14
C VAL A 132 17.18 6.52 -25.72
N LYS A 133 17.76 7.39 -24.87
CA LYS A 133 18.46 8.60 -25.32
C LYS A 133 19.59 8.30 -26.31
N GLN A 134 20.38 7.27 -26.04
CA GLN A 134 21.46 6.85 -26.93
C GLN A 134 20.90 6.33 -28.26
N TYR A 135 19.78 5.61 -28.23
CA TYR A 135 19.11 5.12 -29.44
C TYR A 135 18.53 6.24 -30.30
N LEU A 136 18.02 7.31 -29.67
CA LEU A 136 17.58 8.52 -30.36
C LEU A 136 18.77 9.26 -30.99
N ASP A 137 19.88 9.38 -30.28
CA ASP A 137 21.10 10.03 -30.78
C ASP A 137 21.71 9.26 -31.99
N GLU A 138 21.57 7.94 -32.00
CA GLU A 138 22.09 7.05 -33.05
C GLU A 138 21.08 6.75 -34.17
N ASP A 139 19.89 7.37 -34.17
CA ASP A 139 18.78 7.17 -35.13
C ASP A 139 18.41 5.69 -35.34
N LYS A 140 18.43 4.91 -34.25
CA LYS A 140 18.19 3.46 -34.27
C LYS A 140 16.71 3.07 -34.12
N LEU A 141 15.85 4.01 -33.72
CA LEU A 141 14.43 3.75 -33.49
C LEU A 141 13.63 3.98 -34.77
N THR A 142 13.10 2.90 -35.35
CA THR A 142 12.26 2.99 -36.54
C THR A 142 10.78 3.13 -36.19
N THR A 143 10.00 3.66 -37.14
CA THR A 143 8.54 3.78 -36.99
C THR A 143 7.90 2.40 -36.83
N GLU A 144 8.42 1.38 -37.50
CA GLU A 144 7.95 0.00 -37.43
C GLU A 144 8.19 -0.61 -36.04
N MET A 145 9.35 -0.35 -35.43
CA MET A 145 9.66 -0.81 -34.07
C MET A 145 8.71 -0.19 -33.05
N LEU A 146 8.47 1.13 -33.13
CA LEU A 146 7.54 1.83 -32.23
C LEU A 146 6.09 1.38 -32.43
N LYS A 147 5.68 1.16 -33.67
CA LYS A 147 4.35 0.61 -33.98
C LYS A 147 4.20 -0.81 -33.42
N SER A 148 5.21 -1.65 -33.58
CA SER A 148 5.22 -3.02 -33.04
C SER A 148 5.16 -3.02 -31.51
N LEU A 149 5.91 -2.13 -30.85
CA LEU A 149 5.86 -1.96 -29.40
C LEU A 149 4.44 -1.63 -28.94
N ARG A 150 3.83 -0.58 -29.53
CA ARG A 150 2.47 -0.15 -29.19
C ARG A 150 1.46 -1.29 -29.38
N ASP A 151 1.45 -1.93 -30.55
CA ASP A 151 0.46 -2.96 -30.86
C ASP A 151 0.58 -4.18 -29.92
N ARG A 152 1.79 -4.50 -29.42
CA ARG A 152 2.01 -5.55 -28.42
C ARG A 152 1.63 -5.15 -27.00
N ILE A 153 1.87 -3.91 -26.61
CA ILE A 153 1.38 -3.38 -25.33
C ILE A 153 -0.15 -3.33 -25.33
N ASP A 154 -0.79 -2.94 -26.43
CA ASP A 154 -2.26 -2.96 -26.58
C ASP A 154 -2.81 -4.40 -26.44
N ALA A 155 -2.15 -5.37 -27.06
CA ALA A 155 -2.52 -6.78 -26.92
C ALA A 155 -2.40 -7.25 -25.46
N LEU A 156 -1.29 -6.93 -24.78
CA LEU A 156 -1.12 -7.26 -23.36
C LEU A 156 -2.18 -6.57 -22.49
N ALA A 157 -2.45 -5.29 -22.71
CA ALA A 157 -3.43 -4.53 -21.94
C ALA A 157 -4.85 -5.11 -22.08
N SER A 158 -5.18 -5.68 -23.25
CA SER A 158 -6.48 -6.30 -23.49
C SER A 158 -6.76 -7.53 -22.61
N ASP A 159 -5.70 -8.21 -22.14
CA ASP A 159 -5.80 -9.34 -21.22
C ASP A 159 -6.06 -8.91 -19.76
N TYR A 160 -5.88 -7.63 -19.43
CA TYR A 160 -5.96 -7.10 -18.06
C TYR A 160 -6.86 -5.85 -17.97
N PRO A 161 -8.18 -5.98 -18.16
CA PRO A 161 -9.10 -4.85 -18.20
C PRO A 161 -9.23 -4.07 -16.87
N SER A 162 -8.82 -4.67 -15.75
CA SER A 162 -8.77 -4.02 -14.44
C SER A 162 -7.51 -3.18 -14.20
N ILE A 163 -6.60 -3.14 -15.18
CA ILE A 163 -5.34 -2.39 -15.12
C ILE A 163 -5.31 -1.39 -16.25
N SER A 164 -5.07 -0.13 -15.91
CA SER A 164 -4.82 0.92 -16.89
C SER A 164 -3.35 0.93 -17.29
N PHE A 165 -3.11 0.92 -18.60
CA PHE A 165 -1.79 1.05 -19.21
C PHE A 165 -1.69 2.44 -19.84
N ILE A 166 -0.70 3.25 -19.43
CA ILE A 166 -0.49 4.58 -19.99
C ILE A 166 0.96 4.74 -20.40
N SER A 167 1.18 4.86 -21.70
CA SER A 167 2.51 5.10 -22.27
C SER A 167 2.86 6.58 -22.22
N PHE A 168 4.07 6.88 -21.72
CA PHE A 168 4.69 8.20 -21.71
C PHE A 168 6.08 8.10 -22.35
N ALA A 169 6.19 8.45 -23.64
CA ALA A 169 7.44 8.30 -24.38
C ALA A 169 8.03 6.88 -24.25
N ASP A 170 9.10 6.71 -23.46
CA ASP A 170 9.81 5.46 -23.18
C ASP A 170 9.45 4.77 -21.85
N SER A 171 8.50 5.35 -21.12
CA SER A 171 7.97 4.79 -19.88
C SER A 171 6.51 4.32 -20.05
N LEU A 172 6.09 3.40 -19.20
CA LEU A 172 4.73 2.90 -19.12
C LEU A 172 4.28 2.92 -17.66
N LEU A 173 3.18 3.61 -17.37
CA LEU A 173 2.54 3.61 -16.07
C LEU A 173 1.39 2.60 -16.07
N LEU A 174 1.39 1.74 -15.06
CA LEU A 174 0.33 0.80 -14.76
C LEU A 174 -0.40 1.25 -13.50
N LYS A 175 -1.74 1.21 -13.52
CA LYS A 175 -2.57 1.50 -12.35
C LYS A 175 -3.69 0.48 -12.24
N SER A 176 -3.91 -0.04 -11.04
CA SER A 176 -5.15 -0.73 -10.67
C SER A 176 -5.73 -0.11 -9.41
N ASN A 177 -7.04 -0.28 -9.25
CA ASN A 177 -7.72 -0.05 -7.99
C ASN A 177 -7.96 -1.39 -7.29
N TRP A 178 -7.98 -1.37 -5.97
CA TRP A 178 -8.28 -2.54 -5.15
C TRP A 178 -9.03 -2.12 -3.88
N SER A 179 -9.73 -3.06 -3.28
CA SER A 179 -10.61 -2.85 -2.13
C SER A 179 -10.25 -3.79 -0.99
N VAL A 180 -10.50 -3.35 0.25
CA VAL A 180 -10.33 -4.18 1.45
C VAL A 180 -11.59 -4.99 1.73
N GLY A 181 -12.75 -4.34 1.74
CA GLY A 181 -14.00 -4.99 2.17
C GLY A 181 -14.09 -5.18 3.69
N ALA A 182 -15.29 -5.42 4.19
CA ALA A 182 -15.59 -5.70 5.58
C ALA A 182 -16.65 -6.80 5.66
N HIS A 183 -16.74 -7.48 6.80
CA HIS A 183 -17.72 -8.56 7.00
C HIS A 183 -19.17 -8.12 6.71
N ASP A 184 -19.49 -6.85 7.01
CA ASP A 184 -20.84 -6.31 6.89
C ASP A 184 -21.06 -5.53 5.58
N ASN A 185 -20.12 -5.59 4.62
CA ASN A 185 -20.28 -4.97 3.31
C ASN A 185 -20.17 -6.00 2.16
N GLU A 186 -20.76 -5.66 1.01
CA GLU A 186 -20.73 -6.52 -0.18
C GLU A 186 -19.39 -6.48 -0.93
N VAL A 187 -18.43 -5.70 -0.42
CA VAL A 187 -17.13 -5.48 -1.07
C VAL A 187 -16.15 -6.54 -0.57
N SER A 188 -15.52 -7.26 -1.47
CA SER A 188 -14.48 -8.23 -1.13
C SER A 188 -13.08 -7.64 -1.23
N TYR A 189 -12.14 -8.30 -0.54
CA TYR A 189 -10.73 -8.02 -0.67
C TYR A 189 -10.22 -8.43 -2.07
N SER A 190 -9.64 -7.49 -2.82
CA SER A 190 -9.26 -7.68 -4.24
C SER A 190 -7.78 -7.42 -4.54
N TYR A 191 -6.95 -7.25 -3.51
CA TYR A 191 -5.54 -6.89 -3.68
C TYR A 191 -4.69 -8.07 -4.20
N ALA A 192 -4.17 -7.93 -5.43
CA ALA A 192 -3.33 -8.91 -6.11
C ALA A 192 -2.01 -8.25 -6.59
N PRO A 193 -1.06 -7.95 -5.69
CA PRO A 193 0.15 -7.20 -6.02
C PRO A 193 1.07 -7.98 -6.97
N GLU A 194 1.18 -9.30 -6.84
CA GLU A 194 2.08 -10.15 -7.62
C GLU A 194 1.93 -9.96 -9.14
N LEU A 195 0.72 -9.62 -9.57
CA LEU A 195 0.39 -9.35 -10.97
C LEU A 195 1.25 -8.23 -11.57
N PHE A 196 1.61 -7.19 -10.80
CA PHE A 196 2.40 -6.08 -11.32
C PHE A 196 3.87 -6.45 -11.56
N ILE A 197 4.42 -7.41 -10.80
CA ILE A 197 5.76 -7.94 -11.03
C ILE A 197 5.76 -8.80 -12.30
N LYS A 198 4.76 -9.67 -12.43
CA LYS A 198 4.56 -10.47 -13.65
C LYS A 198 4.41 -9.58 -14.89
N LEU A 199 3.57 -8.56 -14.82
CA LEU A 199 3.37 -7.61 -15.91
C LEU A 199 4.64 -6.85 -16.25
N SER A 200 5.39 -6.38 -15.25
CA SER A 200 6.68 -5.72 -15.47
C SER A 200 7.65 -6.61 -16.26
N ALA A 201 7.73 -7.90 -15.93
CA ALA A 201 8.56 -8.86 -16.66
C ALA A 201 8.06 -9.12 -18.09
N GLN A 202 6.74 -9.21 -18.31
CA GLN A 202 6.14 -9.35 -19.63
C GLN A 202 6.41 -8.11 -20.50
N ILE A 203 6.27 -6.91 -19.94
CA ILE A 203 6.58 -5.64 -20.61
C ILE A 203 8.07 -5.56 -20.94
N SER A 204 8.95 -5.96 -20.01
CA SER A 204 10.39 -6.00 -20.27
C SER A 204 10.73 -6.91 -21.46
N THR A 205 10.11 -8.08 -21.54
CA THR A 205 10.25 -8.98 -22.69
C THR A 205 9.80 -8.30 -24.00
N ILE A 206 8.66 -7.61 -23.97
CA ILE A 206 8.15 -6.87 -25.13
C ILE A 206 9.13 -5.78 -25.58
N TYR A 207 9.66 -4.96 -24.66
CA TYR A 207 10.66 -3.94 -24.96
C TYR A 207 11.96 -4.53 -25.51
N GLN A 208 12.42 -5.64 -24.92
CA GLN A 208 13.62 -6.33 -25.38
C GLN A 208 13.45 -6.90 -26.80
N GLU A 209 12.28 -7.46 -27.12
CA GLU A 209 12.02 -8.04 -28.44
C GLU A 209 11.76 -6.98 -29.51
N CYS A 210 11.06 -5.88 -29.17
CA CYS A 210 10.72 -4.83 -30.13
C CYS A 210 11.86 -3.81 -30.33
N LEU A 211 12.53 -3.42 -29.24
CA LEU A 211 13.53 -2.34 -29.25
C LEU A 211 14.96 -2.82 -28.96
N GLY A 212 15.13 -4.03 -28.40
CA GLY A 212 16.43 -4.48 -27.90
C GLY A 212 16.86 -3.78 -26.60
N LEU A 213 15.94 -3.06 -25.95
CA LEU A 213 16.23 -2.26 -24.76
C LEU A 213 15.80 -3.00 -23.49
N PRO A 214 16.65 -3.04 -22.45
CA PRO A 214 16.24 -3.51 -21.15
C PRO A 214 15.34 -2.47 -20.46
N THR A 215 14.56 -2.94 -19.50
CA THR A 215 13.68 -2.07 -18.69
C THR A 215 13.93 -2.30 -17.20
N TYR A 216 13.45 -1.38 -16.38
CA TYR A 216 13.30 -1.57 -14.95
C TYR A 216 11.91 -1.10 -14.53
N SER A 217 11.42 -1.57 -13.39
CA SER A 217 10.15 -1.12 -12.84
C SER A 217 10.25 -0.64 -11.40
N VAL A 218 9.46 0.37 -11.07
CA VAL A 218 9.23 0.85 -9.71
C VAL A 218 7.78 0.60 -9.36
N ILE A 219 7.49 -0.01 -8.20
CA ILE A 219 6.14 -0.39 -7.80
C ILE A 219 5.83 0.11 -6.40
N THR A 220 4.65 0.70 -6.22
CA THR A 220 4.16 1.23 -4.95
C THR A 220 2.67 0.93 -4.79
N GLN A 221 2.16 1.08 -3.57
CA GLN A 221 0.74 0.96 -3.26
C GLN A 221 0.33 1.97 -2.20
N GLY A 222 -0.96 2.25 -2.11
CA GLY A 222 -1.52 2.99 -1.00
C GLY A 222 -2.81 3.71 -1.35
N GLN A 223 -3.14 4.70 -0.53
CA GLN A 223 -4.39 5.42 -0.63
C GLN A 223 -4.43 6.33 -1.86
N ASN A 224 -5.56 6.30 -2.56
CA ASN A 224 -5.91 7.26 -3.59
C ASN A 224 -6.88 8.30 -3.01
N SER A 225 -6.67 9.59 -3.29
CA SER A 225 -7.57 10.65 -2.80
C SER A 225 -8.82 10.83 -3.66
N TYR A 226 -8.83 10.27 -4.87
CA TYR A 226 -10.03 10.25 -5.71
C TYR A 226 -10.94 9.10 -5.28
N TYR A 227 -12.19 9.44 -4.98
CA TYR A 227 -13.22 8.51 -4.50
C TYR A 227 -14.07 7.93 -5.63
N ASP A 228 -13.74 8.21 -6.90
CA ASP A 228 -14.39 7.61 -8.05
C ASP A 228 -13.67 6.31 -8.43
N ASP A 229 -14.40 5.20 -8.46
CA ASP A 229 -13.87 3.85 -8.72
C ASP A 229 -13.32 3.70 -10.15
N ASN A 230 -13.64 4.64 -11.04
CA ASN A 230 -13.11 4.68 -12.39
C ASN A 230 -11.57 4.77 -12.39
N LEU A 231 -10.92 3.84 -13.10
CA LEU A 231 -9.46 3.81 -13.21
C LEU A 231 -8.90 5.10 -13.85
N LEU A 232 -9.61 5.62 -14.85
CA LEU A 232 -9.27 6.80 -15.64
C LEU A 232 -10.52 7.66 -15.85
N HIS A 233 -10.33 8.97 -15.87
CA HIS A 233 -11.30 9.91 -16.43
C HIS A 233 -10.84 10.35 -17.82
N ILE A 234 -11.66 10.12 -18.83
CA ILE A 234 -11.43 10.60 -20.19
C ILE A 234 -12.50 11.65 -20.49
N SER A 235 -12.07 12.88 -20.72
CA SER A 235 -12.97 13.96 -21.16
C SER A 235 -13.73 13.58 -22.45
N GLU A 236 -14.93 14.16 -22.66
CA GLU A 236 -15.72 13.90 -23.87
C GLU A 236 -14.95 14.20 -25.17
N SER A 237 -14.12 15.25 -25.16
CA SER A 237 -13.24 15.64 -26.26
C SER A 237 -12.02 14.75 -26.43
N LYS A 238 -11.80 13.78 -25.53
CA LYS A 238 -10.70 12.79 -25.51
C LYS A 238 -9.28 13.38 -25.49
N ASN A 239 -9.15 14.67 -25.20
CA ASN A 239 -7.87 15.38 -25.15
C ASN A 239 -7.37 15.59 -23.71
N HIS A 240 -8.18 15.25 -22.70
CA HIS A 240 -7.77 15.14 -21.30
C HIS A 240 -8.04 13.71 -20.81
N ILE A 241 -6.97 13.06 -20.37
CA ILE A 241 -6.98 11.75 -19.70
C ILE A 241 -6.39 11.98 -18.32
N SER A 242 -7.21 11.86 -17.28
CA SER A 242 -6.81 11.94 -15.88
C SER A 242 -6.73 10.53 -15.32
N LEU A 243 -5.66 10.24 -14.59
CA LEU A 243 -5.47 8.98 -13.87
C LEU A 243 -6.37 8.86 -12.63
N ASN A 244 -7.18 9.89 -12.34
CA ASN A 244 -7.93 10.03 -11.08
C ASN A 244 -7.05 9.59 -9.91
N SER A 245 -5.83 10.12 -9.89
CA SER A 245 -4.85 9.79 -8.88
C SER A 245 -4.21 11.06 -8.37
N LEU A 246 -4.50 11.34 -7.11
CA LEU A 246 -3.76 12.30 -6.32
C LEU A 246 -3.47 11.56 -5.03
N GLY A 247 -2.22 11.15 -4.84
CA GLY A 247 -1.88 10.25 -3.75
C GLY A 247 -0.39 10.09 -3.56
N ILE A 248 -0.05 9.68 -2.34
CA ILE A 248 1.31 9.36 -1.90
C ILE A 248 1.98 8.31 -2.82
N PRO A 249 1.30 7.25 -3.30
CA PRO A 249 1.96 6.19 -4.08
C PRO A 249 2.64 6.70 -5.35
N PHE A 250 1.99 7.61 -6.09
CA PHE A 250 2.57 8.17 -7.31
C PHE A 250 3.80 9.05 -7.03
N ALA A 251 3.79 9.83 -5.94
CA ALA A 251 4.96 10.59 -5.53
C ALA A 251 6.12 9.67 -5.11
N GLN A 252 5.81 8.60 -4.37
CA GLN A 252 6.80 7.59 -3.95
C GLN A 252 7.45 6.88 -5.13
N LEU A 253 6.72 6.62 -6.23
CA LEU A 253 7.33 6.06 -7.45
C LEU A 253 8.52 6.91 -7.92
N MET A 254 8.31 8.23 -8.00
CA MET A 254 9.32 9.17 -8.46
C MET A 254 10.46 9.32 -7.43
N ASP A 255 10.13 9.35 -6.14
CA ASP A 255 11.14 9.43 -5.07
C ASP A 255 12.05 8.18 -5.06
N ILE A 256 11.48 6.98 -5.28
CA ILE A 256 12.24 5.73 -5.38
C ILE A 256 13.09 5.70 -6.65
N GLU A 257 12.54 6.04 -7.83
CA GLU A 257 13.33 6.10 -9.09
C GLU A 257 14.53 7.02 -8.94
N HIS A 258 14.29 8.23 -8.41
CA HIS A 258 15.32 9.24 -8.28
C HIS A 258 16.44 8.77 -7.34
N THR A 259 16.03 8.21 -6.19
CA THR A 259 16.96 7.71 -5.17
C THR A 259 17.74 6.50 -5.68
N ALA A 260 17.09 5.52 -6.29
CA ALA A 260 17.75 4.35 -6.84
C ALA A 260 18.81 4.73 -7.88
N ARG A 261 18.52 5.69 -8.77
CA ARG A 261 19.51 6.16 -9.76
C ARG A 261 20.65 6.93 -9.12
N ALA A 262 20.39 7.71 -8.08
CA ALA A 262 21.45 8.36 -7.32
C ALA A 262 22.39 7.32 -6.68
N ASN A 263 21.81 6.30 -6.03
CA ASN A 263 22.53 5.23 -5.35
C ASN A 263 23.33 4.35 -6.32
N ILE A 264 22.80 4.09 -7.52
CA ILE A 264 23.53 3.40 -8.59
C ILE A 264 24.73 4.23 -9.05
N ARG A 265 24.56 5.55 -9.24
CA ARG A 265 25.66 6.45 -9.64
C ARG A 265 26.74 6.57 -8.56
N SER A 266 26.35 6.58 -7.28
CA SER A 266 27.27 6.59 -6.14
C SER A 266 27.88 5.22 -5.83
N LYS A 267 27.43 4.16 -6.53
CA LYS A 267 27.86 2.75 -6.34
C LYS A 267 27.48 2.19 -4.96
N GLU A 268 26.40 2.67 -4.37
CA GLU A 268 25.85 2.12 -3.13
C GLU A 268 25.18 0.77 -3.35
N HIS A 269 24.58 0.55 -4.51
CA HIS A 269 24.14 -0.77 -4.96
C HIS A 269 24.18 -0.88 -6.49
N LEU A 270 24.11 -2.12 -6.99
CA LEU A 270 24.02 -2.39 -8.44
C LEU A 270 22.60 -2.12 -8.96
N PRO A 271 22.44 -1.84 -10.27
CA PRO A 271 21.12 -1.82 -10.89
C PRO A 271 20.38 -3.15 -10.70
N ALA A 272 19.06 -3.05 -10.54
CA ALA A 272 18.10 -4.14 -10.45
C ALA A 272 16.95 -3.91 -11.46
N GLU A 273 16.14 -4.95 -11.67
CA GLU A 273 15.01 -4.90 -12.60
C GLU A 273 13.73 -4.40 -11.95
N VAL A 274 13.53 -4.68 -10.66
CA VAL A 274 12.32 -4.31 -9.92
C VAL A 274 12.70 -3.63 -8.62
N TYR A 275 12.11 -2.46 -8.38
CA TYR A 275 12.22 -1.66 -7.16
C TYR A 275 10.81 -1.52 -6.56
N MET A 276 10.67 -1.77 -5.27
CA MET A 276 9.36 -1.83 -4.60
C MET A 276 9.40 -1.07 -3.30
N ASP A 277 8.39 -0.25 -3.03
CA ASP A 277 8.18 0.27 -1.68
C ASP A 277 8.05 -0.88 -0.67
N SER A 278 8.55 -0.66 0.55
CA SER A 278 8.54 -1.62 1.64
C SER A 278 7.15 -2.17 2.01
N GLN A 279 6.09 -1.37 1.97
CA GLN A 279 4.74 -1.84 2.29
C GLN A 279 4.25 -2.76 1.16
N TYR A 280 4.48 -2.37 -0.10
CA TYR A 280 4.17 -3.23 -1.25
C TYR A 280 4.95 -4.55 -1.18
N TYR A 281 6.27 -4.50 -0.99
CA TYR A 281 7.13 -5.69 -0.92
C TYR A 281 6.70 -6.64 0.21
N ASN A 282 6.42 -6.10 1.41
CA ASN A 282 6.03 -6.92 2.56
C ASN A 282 4.65 -7.57 2.40
N SER A 283 3.80 -7.02 1.54
CA SER A 283 2.48 -7.54 1.20
C SER A 283 2.50 -8.68 0.18
N LEU A 284 3.66 -8.99 -0.40
CA LEU A 284 3.80 -10.10 -1.34
C LEU A 284 3.71 -11.45 -0.62
N SER A 285 3.06 -12.41 -1.28
CA SER A 285 2.83 -13.77 -0.81
C SER A 285 4.08 -14.64 -1.01
N PHE A 286 5.13 -14.36 -0.24
CA PHE A 286 6.37 -15.16 -0.29
C PHE A 286 6.20 -16.58 0.29
N ASN A 287 6.98 -17.51 -0.24
CA ASN A 287 7.19 -18.83 0.34
C ASN A 287 7.78 -18.69 1.75
N PHE A 288 7.36 -19.56 2.67
CA PHE A 288 7.77 -19.47 4.09
C PHE A 288 9.30 -19.54 4.28
N GLU A 289 9.99 -20.29 3.41
CA GLU A 289 11.44 -20.46 3.45
C GLU A 289 12.21 -19.22 2.96
N PHE A 290 11.55 -18.29 2.29
CA PHE A 290 12.19 -17.11 1.73
C PHE A 290 12.44 -16.05 2.80
N ASP A 291 13.71 -15.76 3.08
CA ASP A 291 14.11 -14.73 4.03
C ASP A 291 13.96 -13.33 3.43
N LYS A 292 12.74 -12.79 3.54
CA LYS A 292 12.37 -11.47 3.02
C LYS A 292 13.17 -10.32 3.63
N ARG A 293 13.64 -10.47 4.88
CA ARG A 293 14.34 -9.40 5.61
C ARG A 293 15.80 -9.25 5.20
N LYS A 294 16.39 -10.29 4.58
CA LYS A 294 17.77 -10.27 4.07
C LYS A 294 17.90 -9.80 2.63
N GLN A 295 16.78 -9.51 1.95
CA GLN A 295 16.84 -9.03 0.57
C GLN A 295 17.43 -7.62 0.48
N PRO A 296 18.06 -7.27 -0.65
CA PRO A 296 18.63 -5.94 -0.83
C PRO A 296 17.57 -4.85 -0.69
N LYS A 297 17.91 -3.82 0.07
CA LYS A 297 17.06 -2.67 0.35
C LYS A 297 17.88 -1.41 0.60
N ALA A 298 17.28 -0.26 0.38
CA ALA A 298 17.87 1.05 0.67
C ALA A 298 16.78 2.02 1.11
N SER A 299 17.20 3.09 1.80
CA SER A 299 16.28 4.10 2.30
C SER A 299 16.01 5.18 1.26
N TYR A 300 14.80 5.74 1.29
CA TYR A 300 14.42 6.93 0.53
C TYR A 300 13.55 7.84 1.39
N ALA A 301 13.55 9.13 1.06
CA ALA A 301 12.73 10.12 1.73
C ALA A 301 11.57 10.54 0.84
N THR A 302 10.38 10.68 1.41
CA THR A 302 9.23 11.27 0.73
C THR A 302 8.64 12.37 1.60
N LYS A 303 8.16 13.46 0.98
CA LYS A 303 7.72 14.67 1.70
C LYS A 303 6.47 14.46 2.56
N MET A 304 5.75 13.36 2.34
CA MET A 304 4.42 13.12 2.93
C MET A 304 4.41 12.04 4.01
N VAL A 305 5.55 11.39 4.29
CA VAL A 305 5.68 10.38 5.36
C VAL A 305 6.79 10.82 6.31
N SER A 306 6.54 10.67 7.60
CA SER A 306 7.39 11.23 8.64
C SER A 306 8.58 10.35 9.03
N LYS A 307 8.59 9.11 8.58
CA LYS A 307 9.59 8.07 8.85
C LYS A 307 10.42 7.81 7.60
N ASP A 308 11.66 7.38 7.78
CA ASP A 308 12.48 6.88 6.69
C ASP A 308 11.76 5.70 6.01
N CYS A 309 11.48 5.85 4.73
CA CYS A 309 10.91 4.78 3.91
C CYS A 309 12.05 3.91 3.37
N GLU A 310 11.74 2.64 3.09
CA GLU A 310 12.67 1.73 2.44
C GLU A 310 12.09 1.26 1.11
N TYR A 311 12.95 1.06 0.12
CA TYR A 311 12.62 0.29 -1.07
C TYR A 311 13.47 -0.98 -1.14
N TYR A 312 12.85 -2.06 -1.58
CA TYR A 312 13.51 -3.34 -1.87
C TYR A 312 13.81 -3.41 -3.37
N PHE A 313 14.93 -4.04 -3.73
CA PHE A 313 15.32 -4.15 -5.14
C PHE A 313 15.89 -5.53 -5.47
N ASN A 314 15.48 -6.08 -6.61
CA ASN A 314 15.92 -7.41 -7.07
C ASN A 314 15.66 -7.62 -8.57
N SER A 315 16.03 -8.78 -9.11
CA SER A 315 15.52 -9.22 -10.42
C SER A 315 14.07 -9.70 -10.30
N ALA A 316 13.30 -9.58 -11.38
CA ALA A 316 11.92 -10.04 -11.42
C ALA A 316 11.86 -11.56 -11.17
N ASP A 317 12.79 -12.32 -11.76
CA ASP A 317 12.88 -13.77 -11.62
C ASP A 317 13.09 -14.23 -10.17
N VAL A 318 13.96 -13.54 -9.42
CA VAL A 318 14.21 -13.89 -8.01
C VAL A 318 12.95 -13.70 -7.18
N ILE A 319 12.22 -12.60 -7.39
CA ILE A 319 10.97 -12.37 -6.68
C ILE A 319 9.94 -13.43 -7.08
N MET A 320 9.67 -13.59 -8.38
CA MET A 320 8.65 -14.50 -8.90
C MET A 320 8.85 -15.95 -8.47
N LYS A 321 10.10 -16.45 -8.47
CA LYS A 321 10.42 -17.82 -8.04
C LYS A 321 10.12 -18.07 -6.56
N ASN A 322 10.13 -17.02 -5.74
CA ASN A 322 9.93 -17.11 -4.30
C ASN A 322 8.51 -16.73 -3.85
N LEU A 323 7.62 -16.40 -4.79
CA LEU A 323 6.20 -16.25 -4.51
C LEU A 323 5.53 -17.62 -4.41
N ARG A 324 4.47 -17.71 -3.61
CA ARG A 324 3.58 -18.86 -3.61
C ARG A 324 2.85 -18.86 -4.96
N ILE A 325 2.96 -19.96 -5.69
CA ILE A 325 2.13 -20.17 -6.87
C ILE A 325 0.71 -20.41 -6.34
N GLU A 326 -0.24 -19.56 -6.71
CA GLU A 326 -1.66 -19.81 -6.43
C GLU A 326 -2.03 -21.19 -7.03
N CYS A 327 -2.44 -22.13 -6.17
CA CYS A 327 -3.01 -23.42 -6.58
C CYS A 327 -4.47 -23.24 -7.00
#